data_AF-A0A388PG20-F1
#
_entry.id   AF-A0A388PG20-F1
#
_cell.length_a   1.000
_cell.length_b   1.000
_cell.length_c   1.000
_cell.angle_alpha   90.00
_cell.angle_beta   90.00
_cell.angle_gamma   90.00
#
_symmetry.space_group_name_H-M   'P 1'
#
loop_
_entity.id
_entity.type
_entity.pdbx_description
1 polymer ?
#
loop_
_entity_poly.entity_id
_entity_poly.type
_entity_poly.pdbx_seq_one_letter_code
_entity_poly.pdbx_strand_id
1 'polypeptide(L)'
;MAVKGFWSRFSNTPAACGHCGMVLRRKEGFFLGAIVWNYGLTAFGVLPILLFCLSQGWVSGLTAMKIAAVTALIVPPFIHAFAWRLWLGTYYGSLPEQLPSASLRTDD
;
A
#
# COMPACT_ATOMS: atom_id res chain seq x y z
N MET A 1 -17.80 -2.54 22.95
CA MET A 1 -16.83 -1.66 22.24
C MET A 1 -15.51 -2.42 22.06
N ALA A 2 -15.35 -3.21 20.99
CA ALA A 2 -14.18 -4.07 20.78
C ALA A 2 -13.77 -4.14 19.29
N VAL A 3 -13.73 -3.00 18.60
CA VAL A 3 -13.34 -2.93 17.17
C VAL A 3 -11.92 -2.33 16.98
N LYS A 4 -11.30 -1.80 18.04
CA LYS A 4 -10.02 -1.06 17.97
C LYS A 4 -8.76 -1.93 17.74
N GLY A 5 -8.83 -3.24 17.98
CA GLY A 5 -7.65 -4.12 17.96
C GLY A 5 -7.18 -4.55 16.56
N PHE A 6 -8.08 -4.81 15.63
CA PHE A 6 -7.72 -5.36 14.31
C PHE A 6 -7.22 -4.28 13.34
N TRP A 7 -7.86 -3.10 13.34
CA TRP A 7 -7.55 -2.02 12.43
C TRP A 7 -6.21 -1.32 12.71
N SER A 8 -5.80 -1.22 13.97
CA SER A 8 -4.55 -0.52 14.36
C SER A 8 -3.28 -1.24 13.88
N ARG A 9 -3.34 -2.57 13.73
CA ARG A 9 -2.23 -3.39 13.23
C ARG A 9 -2.05 -3.29 11.71
N PHE A 10 -3.10 -2.84 10.99
CA PHE A 10 -3.10 -2.59 9.55
C PHE A 10 -2.93 -1.11 9.18
N SER A 11 -2.94 -0.16 10.12
CA SER A 11 -2.74 1.26 9.80
C SER A 11 -1.35 1.78 10.17
N ASN A 12 -0.70 1.16 11.15
CA ASN A 12 0.55 1.68 11.71
C ASN A 12 1.77 0.97 11.11
N THR A 13 2.47 1.65 10.21
CA THR A 13 3.87 1.32 9.92
C THR A 13 4.70 1.79 11.12
N PRO A 14 5.25 0.88 11.95
CA PRO A 14 5.97 1.28 13.15
C PRO A 14 7.20 2.12 12.77
N ALA A 15 7.47 3.18 13.53
CA ALA A 15 8.60 4.08 13.28
C ALA A 15 9.96 3.36 13.38
N ALA A 16 9.99 2.25 14.12
CA ALA A 16 11.13 1.38 14.25
C ALA A 16 10.73 -0.08 14.02
N CYS A 17 11.63 -0.88 13.45
CA CYS A 17 11.45 -2.32 13.36
C CYS A 17 11.47 -2.94 14.77
N GLY A 18 10.45 -3.72 15.13
CA GLY A 18 10.38 -4.38 16.44
C GLY A 18 11.40 -5.50 16.66
N HIS A 19 12.09 -5.96 15.60
CA HIS A 19 13.11 -7.01 15.66
C HIS A 19 14.54 -6.46 15.72
N CYS A 20 14.84 -5.40 14.98
CA CYS A 20 16.20 -4.84 14.89
C CYS A 20 16.32 -3.38 15.34
N GLY A 21 15.23 -2.74 15.78
CA GLY A 21 15.24 -1.35 16.25
C GLY A 21 15.49 -0.30 15.18
N MET A 22 15.61 -0.68 13.90
CA MET A 22 15.93 0.23 12.81
C MET A 22 14.85 1.30 12.63
N VAL A 23 15.24 2.57 12.74
CA VAL A 23 14.37 3.74 12.58
C VAL A 23 14.18 4.03 11.09
N LEU A 24 12.94 3.95 10.61
CA LEU A 24 12.58 4.27 9.23
C LEU A 24 12.49 5.80 9.07
N ARG A 25 13.60 6.44 8.69
CA ARG A 25 13.65 7.88 8.40
C ARG A 25 12.91 8.17 7.10
N ARG A 26 11.80 8.90 7.18
CA ARG A 26 10.98 9.31 6.03
C ARG A 26 11.50 10.65 5.50
N LYS A 27 12.04 10.67 4.28
CA LYS A 27 12.37 11.92 3.56
C LYS A 27 11.11 12.49 2.91
N GLU A 28 11.10 13.79 2.62
CA GLU A 28 10.04 14.42 1.83
C GLU A 28 9.92 13.73 0.45
N GLY A 29 8.70 13.46 -0.01
CA GLY A 29 8.43 12.71 -1.24
C GLY A 29 8.41 11.18 -1.10
N PHE A 30 8.91 10.61 0.00
CA PHE A 30 8.91 9.15 0.24
C PHE A 30 7.51 8.53 0.31
N PHE A 31 6.49 9.35 0.57
CA PHE A 31 5.09 8.94 0.63
C PHE A 31 4.47 8.68 -0.75
N LEU A 32 5.05 9.24 -1.82
CA LEU A 32 4.49 9.16 -3.17
C LEU A 32 4.45 7.71 -3.67
N GLY A 33 5.49 6.92 -3.38
CA GLY A 33 5.54 5.52 -3.79
C GLY A 33 4.48 4.64 -3.11
N ALA A 34 4.17 4.87 -1.83
CA ALA A 34 3.10 4.17 -1.13
C ALA A 34 1.71 4.51 -1.72
N ILE A 35 1.50 5.76 -2.16
CA ILE A 35 0.28 6.19 -2.85
C ILE A 35 0.17 5.48 -4.21
N VAL A 36 1.25 5.44 -4.99
CA VAL A 36 1.29 4.75 -6.30
C VAL A 36 0.95 3.28 -6.15
N TRP A 37 1.53 2.58 -5.17
CA TRP A 37 1.18 1.18 -4.89
C TRP A 37 -0.27 0.99 -4.49
N ASN A 38 -0.82 1.89 -3.66
CA ASN A 38 -2.19 1.78 -3.18
C ASN A 38 -3.22 1.98 -4.32
N TYR A 39 -3.13 3.10 -5.03
CA TYR A 39 -4.04 3.40 -6.13
C TYR A 39 -3.80 2.47 -7.33
N GLY A 40 -2.55 2.12 -7.61
CA GLY A 40 -2.20 1.17 -8.66
C GLY A 40 -2.85 -0.19 -8.43
N LEU A 41 -2.71 -0.78 -7.23
CA LEU A 41 -3.35 -2.04 -6.90
C LEU A 41 -4.88 -1.95 -6.93
N THR A 42 -5.45 -0.82 -6.47
CA THR A 42 -6.90 -0.63 -6.49
C THR A 42 -7.41 -0.56 -7.93
N ALA A 43 -6.82 0.28 -8.78
CA ALA A 43 -7.25 0.46 -10.16
C ALA A 43 -7.01 -0.79 -11.00
N PHE A 44 -5.79 -1.33 -10.98
CA PHE A 44 -5.43 -2.52 -11.77
C PHE A 44 -5.94 -3.83 -11.17
N GLY A 45 -6.36 -3.85 -9.91
CA GLY A 45 -7.07 -4.99 -9.33
C GLY A 45 -8.56 -4.98 -9.67
N VAL A 46 -9.22 -3.82 -9.55
CA VAL A 46 -10.68 -3.73 -9.66
C VAL A 46 -11.13 -3.57 -11.12
N LEU A 47 -10.49 -2.69 -11.89
CA LEU A 47 -10.94 -2.33 -13.24
C LEU A 47 -10.95 -3.52 -14.22
N PRO A 48 -9.88 -4.32 -14.37
CA PRO A 48 -9.89 -5.43 -15.32
C PRO A 48 -10.91 -6.52 -14.92
N ILE A 49 -11.11 -6.76 -13.62
CA ILE A 49 -12.12 -7.72 -13.14
C ILE A 49 -13.52 -7.23 -13.51
N LEU A 50 -13.83 -5.95 -13.27
CA LEU A 50 -15.14 -5.39 -13.63
C LEU A 50 -15.39 -5.38 -15.14
N LEU A 51 -14.38 -5.02 -15.94
CA LEU A 51 -14.49 -5.06 -17.40
C LEU A 51 -14.70 -6.49 -17.91
N PHE A 52 -14.04 -7.48 -17.30
CA PHE A 52 -14.26 -8.88 -17.61
C PHE A 52 -15.69 -9.32 -17.24
N CYS A 53 -16.18 -9.00 -16.04
CA CYS A 53 -17.54 -9.37 -15.67
C CYS A 53 -18.61 -8.67 -16.54
N LEU A 54 -18.34 -7.44 -16.99
CA LEU A 54 -19.22 -6.73 -17.92
C LEU A 54 -19.22 -7.39 -19.30
N SER A 55 -18.06 -7.83 -19.81
CA SER A 55 -17.97 -8.51 -21.12
C SER A 55 -18.67 -9.88 -21.12
N GLN A 56 -18.71 -10.57 -19.99
CA GLN A 56 -19.45 -11.83 -19.82
C GLN A 56 -20.94 -11.63 -19.54
N GLY A 57 -21.41 -10.38 -19.40
CA GLY A 57 -22.80 -10.08 -19.07
C GLY A 57 -23.22 -10.46 -17.64
N TRP A 58 -22.27 -10.71 -16.74
CA TRP A 58 -22.56 -11.08 -15.35
C TRP A 58 -23.08 -9.91 -14.52
N VAL A 59 -22.81 -8.68 -14.95
CA VAL A 59 -23.20 -7.45 -14.26
C VAL A 59 -23.70 -6.41 -15.26
N SER A 60 -24.73 -5.66 -14.85
CA SER A 60 -25.17 -4.48 -15.62
C SER A 60 -24.16 -3.34 -15.49
N GLY A 61 -24.09 -2.46 -16.50
CA GLY A 61 -23.18 -1.30 -16.49
C GLY A 61 -23.38 -0.39 -15.27
N LEU A 62 -24.63 -0.14 -14.88
CA LEU A 62 -24.94 0.66 -13.68
C LEU A 62 -24.45 0.00 -12.39
N THR A 63 -24.61 -1.33 -12.29
CA THR A 63 -24.10 -2.09 -11.13
C THR A 63 -22.57 -2.06 -11.09
N ALA A 64 -21.90 -2.23 -12.24
CA ALA A 64 -20.45 -2.16 -12.33
C ALA A 64 -19.90 -0.78 -11.88
N MET A 65 -20.55 0.33 -12.28
CA MET A 65 -20.17 1.67 -11.82
C MET A 65 -20.33 1.85 -10.31
N LYS A 66 -21.44 1.36 -9.74
CA LYS A 66 -21.66 1.41 -8.28
C LYS A 66 -20.59 0.63 -7.53
N ILE A 67 -20.26 -0.59 -8.01
CA ILE A 67 -19.21 -1.41 -7.41
C ILE A 67 -17.89 -0.65 -7.48
N ALA A 68 -17.50 -0.14 -8.66
CA ALA A 68 -16.25 0.61 -8.85
C ALA A 68 -16.13 1.83 -7.90
N ALA A 69 -17.21 2.60 -7.74
CA ALA A 69 -17.22 3.76 -6.85
C ALA A 69 -17.05 3.33 -5.38
N VAL A 70 -17.72 2.26 -4.96
CA VAL A 70 -17.62 1.73 -3.60
C VAL A 70 -16.23 1.18 -3.32
N THR A 71 -15.66 0.37 -4.23
CA THR A 71 -14.29 -0.15 -4.05
C THR A 71 -13.23 0.93 -4.09
N ALA A 72 -13.37 1.96 -4.92
CA ALA A 72 -12.44 3.09 -4.96
C ALA A 72 -12.36 3.86 -3.62
N LEU A 73 -13.43 3.85 -2.82
CA LEU A 73 -13.45 4.50 -1.50
C LEU A 73 -13.03 3.55 -0.38
N ILE A 74 -13.45 2.28 -0.46
CA ILE A 74 -13.23 1.31 0.62
C ILE A 74 -11.86 0.66 0.51
N VAL A 75 -11.41 0.24 -0.66
CA VAL A 75 -10.19 -0.56 -0.79
C VAL A 75 -8.94 0.20 -0.34
N PRO A 76 -8.71 1.48 -0.73
CA PRO A 76 -7.47 2.17 -0.39
C PRO A 76 -7.11 2.24 1.10
N PRO A 77 -8.04 2.56 2.03
CA PRO A 77 -7.71 2.55 3.46
C PRO A 77 -7.39 1.15 4.00
N PHE A 78 -8.01 0.09 3.46
CA PHE A 78 -7.73 -1.29 3.88
C PHE A 78 -6.37 -1.80 3.40
N ILE A 79 -5.95 -1.44 2.18
CA ILE A 79 -4.68 -1.91 1.62
C ILE A 79 -3.50 -0.98 1.93
N HIS A 80 -3.73 0.11 2.67
CA HIS A 80 -2.71 1.14 2.91
C HIS A 80 -1.40 0.59 3.52
N ALA A 81 -1.46 -0.20 4.59
CA ALA A 81 -0.23 -0.79 5.14
C ALA A 81 0.41 -1.83 4.21
N PHE A 82 -0.39 -2.53 3.40
CA PHE A 82 0.17 -3.46 2.43
C PHE A 82 0.94 -2.71 1.34
N ALA A 83 0.37 -1.63 0.82
CA ALA A 83 1.05 -0.73 -0.11
C ALA A 83 2.35 -0.16 0.45
N TRP A 84 2.38 0.17 1.75
CA TRP A 84 3.62 0.56 2.44
C TRP A 84 4.68 -0.53 2.45
N ARG A 85 4.31 -1.78 2.73
CA ARG A 85 5.25 -2.90 2.74
C ARG A 85 5.82 -3.14 1.35
N LEU A 86 4.97 -3.09 0.32
CA LEU A 86 5.40 -3.21 -1.07
C LEU A 86 6.33 -2.06 -1.46
N TRP A 87 5.96 -0.82 -1.13
CA TRP A 87 6.80 0.35 -1.39
C TRP A 87 8.19 0.21 -0.77
N LEU A 88 8.26 -0.10 0.53
CA LEU A 88 9.54 -0.30 1.23
C LEU A 88 10.36 -1.42 0.61
N GLY A 89 9.72 -2.54 0.26
CA GLY A 89 10.37 -3.66 -0.41
C GLY A 89 10.93 -3.29 -1.77
N THR A 90 10.15 -2.59 -2.59
CA THR A 90 10.61 -2.14 -3.93
C THR A 90 11.70 -1.08 -3.83
N TYR A 91 11.56 -0.13 -2.90
CA TYR A 91 12.51 0.96 -2.73
C TYR A 91 13.88 0.47 -2.28
N TYR A 92 13.94 -0.30 -1.18
CA TYR A 92 15.20 -0.84 -0.67
C TYR A 92 15.73 -2.03 -1.48
N GLY A 93 14.88 -2.70 -2.26
CA GLY A 93 15.32 -3.71 -3.23
C GLY A 93 16.08 -3.07 -4.40
N SER A 94 15.66 -1.88 -4.84
CA SER A 94 16.33 -1.15 -5.92
C SER A 94 17.50 -0.28 -5.44
N LEU A 95 17.42 0.25 -4.21
CA LEU A 95 18.44 1.12 -3.61
C LEU A 95 18.86 0.59 -2.22
N PRO A 96 19.56 -0.56 -2.16
CA PRO A 96 19.99 -1.16 -0.90
C PRO A 96 21.00 -0.29 -0.13
N GLU A 97 21.78 0.55 -0.82
CA GLU A 97 22.75 1.47 -0.21
C GLU A 97 22.10 2.55 0.67
N GLN A 98 20.81 2.85 0.47
CA GLN A 98 20.07 3.80 1.30
C GLN A 98 19.47 3.16 2.56
N LEU A 99 19.71 1.86 2.78
CA LEU A 99 19.35 1.21 4.03
C LEU A 99 20.15 1.85 5.19
N PRO A 100 19.50 2.20 6.32
CA PRO A 100 20.20 2.76 7.48
C PRO A 100 21.30 1.85 8.06
N SER A 101 21.26 0.54 7.78
CA SER A 101 22.33 -0.40 8.14
C SER A 101 23.57 -0.29 7.24
N ALA A 102 23.42 0.17 6.00
CA ALA A 102 24.52 0.39 5.08
C ALA A 102 25.27 1.70 5.40
N SER A 103 24.55 2.72 5.88
CA SER A 103 25.13 4.03 6.20
C SER A 103 25.98 4.08 7.48
N LEU A 104 25.98 3.03 8.32
CA LEU A 104 26.90 2.92 9.47
C LEU A 104 28.39 2.73 9.07
N ARG A 105 28.71 2.76 7.76
CA ARG A 105 30.06 2.52 7.24
C ARG A 105 30.68 3.69 6.45
N THR A 106 30.02 4.85 6.38
CA THR A 106 30.50 5.98 5.53
C THR A 106 30.45 7.34 6.24
N ASP A 107 30.55 7.33 7.56
CA ASP A 107 30.88 8.54 8.34
C ASP A 107 32.38 8.49 8.74
N ASP A 108 33.25 8.36 7.74
CA ASP A 108 34.71 8.64 7.81
C ASP A 108 35.07 9.68 6.73
#